data_AF-A0A7S4FP87-F1
#
_entry.id   AF-A0A7S4FP87-F1
#
_cell.length_a   1.000
_cell.length_b   1.000
_cell.length_c   1.000
_cell.angle_alpha   90.00
_cell.angle_beta   90.00
_cell.angle_gamma   90.00
#
_symmetry.space_group_name_H-M   'P 1'
#
loop_
_entity.id
_entity.type
_entity.pdbx_description
1 polymer ?
#
loop_
_entity_poly.entity_id
_entity_poly.type
_entity_poly.pdbx_seq_one_letter_code
_entity_poly.pdbx_strand_id
1 'polypeptide(L)'
;TVFLTARDPAVVAQARGKWGGRWDILTLAPEAALVPPAPPDERTARAHRTLVELNLHLQCDYFVVTRLSHFTRLIDEVRVTSGKFNRLVIALNGPPQYGKIG
;
A
#
# COMPACT_ATOMS: atom_id res chain seq x y z
N THR A 1 -8.74 3.30 -9.58
CA THR A 1 -8.11 2.04 -9.15
C THR A 1 -7.56 2.21 -7.75
N VAL A 2 -7.68 1.19 -6.90
CA VAL A 2 -7.19 1.20 -5.52
C VAL A 2 -6.19 0.06 -5.38
N PHE A 3 -4.92 0.40 -5.11
CA PHE A 3 -3.96 -0.60 -4.66
C PHE A 3 -4.11 -0.80 -3.16
N LEU A 4 -4.50 -2.00 -2.75
CA LEU A 4 -4.72 -2.36 -1.35
C LEU A 4 -3.66 -3.36 -0.88
N THR A 5 -2.96 -3.01 0.19
CA THR A 5 -2.10 -3.93 0.93
C THR A 5 -2.69 -4.16 2.32
N ALA A 6 -3.03 -5.40 2.63
CA ALA A 6 -3.46 -5.83 3.95
C ALA A 6 -2.82 -7.18 4.29
N ARG A 7 -2.38 -7.34 5.54
CA ARG A 7 -1.83 -8.62 6.03
C ARG A 7 -2.91 -9.68 6.19
N ASP A 8 -4.14 -9.26 6.45
CA ASP A 8 -5.28 -10.13 6.63
C ASP A 8 -6.03 -10.30 5.29
N PRO A 9 -6.07 -11.51 4.70
CA PRO A 9 -6.80 -11.79 3.48
C PRO A 9 -8.31 -11.50 3.60
N ALA A 10 -8.89 -11.62 4.79
CA ALA A 10 -10.30 -11.32 5.02
C ALA A 10 -10.62 -9.84 4.78
N VAL A 11 -9.68 -8.93 5.08
CA VAL A 11 -9.82 -7.49 4.78
C VAL A 11 -9.85 -7.24 3.28
N VAL A 12 -9.01 -7.94 2.51
CA VAL A 12 -9.02 -7.85 1.04
C VAL A 12 -10.33 -8.37 0.47
N ALA A 13 -10.79 -9.54 0.93
CA ALA A 13 -12.06 -10.12 0.49
C ALA A 13 -13.25 -9.20 0.84
N GLN A 14 -13.27 -8.64 2.05
CA GLN A 14 -14.29 -7.69 2.47
C GLN A 14 -14.26 -6.41 1.62
N ALA A 15 -13.08 -5.86 1.32
CA ALA A 15 -12.94 -4.68 0.49
C ALA A 15 -13.47 -4.93 -0.93
N ARG A 16 -13.12 -6.07 -1.53
CA ARG A 16 -13.65 -6.48 -2.84
C ARG A 16 -15.16 -6.68 -2.82
N GLY A 17 -15.71 -7.35 -1.81
CA GLY A 17 -17.15 -7.57 -1.69
C GLY A 17 -17.94 -6.26 -1.51
N LYS A 18 -17.43 -5.32 -0.70
CA LYS A 18 -18.12 -4.05 -0.43
C LYS A 18 -17.95 -3.01 -1.54
N TRP A 19 -16.78 -2.97 -2.16
CA TRP A 19 -16.36 -1.84 -2.99
C TRP A 19 -15.94 -2.22 -4.41
N GLY A 20 -15.86 -3.51 -4.75
CA GLY A 20 -15.42 -3.99 -6.06
C GLY A 20 -16.32 -3.59 -7.22
N GLY A 21 -17.61 -3.29 -6.98
CA GLY A 21 -18.51 -2.74 -8.00
C GLY A 21 -18.29 -1.26 -8.31
N ARG A 22 -17.57 -0.53 -7.44
CA ARG A 22 -17.29 0.90 -7.57
C ARG A 22 -15.83 1.19 -7.91
N TRP A 23 -14.92 0.37 -7.41
CA TRP A 23 -13.49 0.55 -7.55
C TRP A 23 -12.83 -0.74 -8.04
N ASP A 24 -11.92 -0.60 -8.99
CA ASP A 24 -10.99 -1.68 -9.34
C ASP A 24 -9.94 -1.82 -8.22
N ILE A 25 -9.99 -2.94 -7.49
CA ILE A 25 -9.16 -3.20 -6.30
C ILE A 25 -8.03 -4.16 -6.67
N LEU A 26 -6.84 -3.59 -6.85
CA LEU A 26 -5.61 -4.32 -7.09
C LEU A 26 -4.96 -4.71 -5.76
N THR A 27 -4.47 -5.93 -5.69
CA THR A 27 -3.68 -6.43 -4.55
C THR A 27 -2.54 -7.27 -5.09
N LEU A 28 -1.38 -7.25 -4.43
CA LEU A 28 -0.40 -8.30 -4.65
C LEU A 28 -0.98 -9.61 -4.13
N ALA A 29 -1.31 -10.54 -5.04
CA ALA A 29 -1.71 -11.87 -4.63
C ALA A 29 -0.56 -12.51 -3.83
N PRO A 30 -0.85 -13.34 -2.81
CA PRO A 30 0.19 -14.10 -2.11
C PRO A 30 1.08 -14.91 -3.07
N GLU A 31 0.49 -15.29 -4.21
CA GLU A 31 1.06 -16.11 -5.28
C GLU A 31 1.39 -15.31 -6.55
N ALA A 32 1.27 -13.98 -6.54
CA ALA A 32 1.74 -13.15 -7.65
C ALA A 32 3.28 -13.13 -7.61
N ALA A 33 3.85 -14.28 -7.97
CA ALA A 33 5.20 -14.42 -8.46
C ALA A 33 5.30 -13.52 -9.71
N LEU A 34 5.66 -12.25 -9.48
CA LEU A 34 6.58 -11.61 -10.41
C LEU A 34 7.74 -12.58 -10.53
N VAL A 35 7.90 -13.18 -11.71
CA VAL A 35 9.00 -14.09 -12.01
C VAL A 35 10.23 -13.25 -12.35
N PRO A 36 11.15 -13.06 -11.38
CA PRO A 36 12.55 -13.43 -11.51
C PRO A 36 12.82 -14.71 -10.69
N PRO A 37 13.98 -15.38 -10.83
CA PRO A 37 14.19 -16.72 -10.27
C PRO A 37 13.82 -16.76 -8.79
N ALA A 38 13.14 -17.85 -8.39
CA ALA A 38 12.69 -18.06 -7.02
C ALA A 38 13.80 -17.65 -6.05
N PRO A 39 13.54 -16.68 -5.15
CA PRO A 39 14.50 -16.25 -4.16
C PRO A 39 15.06 -17.49 -3.43
N PRO A 40 16.39 -17.57 -3.22
CA PRO A 40 17.02 -18.80 -2.71
C PRO A 40 16.54 -19.19 -1.31
N ASP A 41 15.88 -18.28 -0.58
CA ASP A 41 15.36 -18.47 0.77
C ASP A 41 14.13 -17.57 1.06
N GLU A 42 13.36 -17.93 2.10
CA GLU A 42 12.12 -17.26 2.50
C GLU A 42 12.32 -15.78 2.88
N ARG A 43 13.47 -15.42 3.46
CA ARG A 43 13.78 -14.04 3.86
C ARG A 43 13.96 -13.17 2.62
N THR A 44 14.66 -13.66 1.61
CA THR A 44 14.84 -12.96 0.33
C THR A 44 13.50 -12.79 -0.40
N ALA A 45 12.63 -13.80 -0.38
CA ALA A 45 11.28 -13.70 -0.93
C ALA A 45 10.42 -12.64 -0.21
N ARG A 46 10.47 -12.61 1.12
CA ARG A 46 9.76 -11.60 1.92
C ARG A 46 10.29 -10.19 1.67
N ALA A 47 11.62 -10.03 1.56
CA ALA A 47 12.24 -8.74 1.25
C ALA A 47 11.85 -8.26 -0.15
N HIS A 48 11.93 -9.12 -1.16
CA HIS A 48 11.52 -8.81 -2.52
C HIS A 48 10.05 -8.38 -2.57
N ARG A 49 9.14 -9.14 -1.96
CA ARG A 49 7.72 -8.78 -1.87
C ARG A 49 7.51 -7.41 -1.22
N THR A 50 8.22 -7.13 -0.13
CA THR A 50 8.14 -5.85 0.58
C THR A 50 8.58 -4.68 -0.32
N LEU A 51 9.64 -4.87 -1.12
CA LEU A 51 10.12 -3.87 -2.07
C LEU A 51 9.14 -3.64 -3.23
N VAL A 52 8.49 -4.70 -3.73
CA VAL A 52 7.44 -4.57 -4.75
C VAL A 52 6.23 -3.83 -4.18
N GLU A 53 5.77 -4.20 -2.98
CA GLU A 53 4.68 -3.50 -2.27
C GLU A 53 5.02 -2.02 -2.09
N LEU A 54 6.23 -1.70 -1.65
CA LEU A 54 6.73 -0.33 -1.51
C LEU A 54 6.66 0.42 -2.84
N ASN A 55 7.21 -0.15 -3.92
CA ASN A 55 7.24 0.50 -5.23
C ASN A 55 5.82 0.80 -5.74
N LEU A 56 4.88 -0.12 -5.59
CA LEU A 56 3.48 0.09 -6.02
C LEU A 56 2.81 1.24 -5.24
N HIS A 57 3.06 1.35 -3.93
CA HIS A 57 2.56 2.49 -3.14
C HIS A 57 3.18 3.84 -3.56
N LEU A 58 4.44 3.84 -4.01
CA LEU A 58 5.11 5.04 -4.52
C LEU A 58 4.58 5.49 -5.88
N GLN A 59 4.05 4.57 -6.70
CA GLN A 59 3.42 4.91 -7.98
C GLN A 59 1.97 5.39 -7.84
N CYS A 60 1.34 5.21 -6.67
CA CYS A 60 -0.05 5.63 -6.46
C CYS A 60 -0.18 7.16 -6.44
N ASP A 61 -1.20 7.72 -7.08
CA ASP A 61 -1.46 9.17 -7.04
C ASP A 61 -1.70 9.66 -5.62
N TYR A 62 -2.52 8.94 -4.85
CA TYR A 62 -2.80 9.25 -3.45
C TYR A 62 -2.36 8.10 -2.54
N PHE A 63 -1.85 8.43 -1.35
CA PHE A 63 -1.55 7.46 -0.30
C PHE A 63 -2.48 7.65 0.89
N VAL A 64 -3.23 6.59 1.22
CA VAL A 64 -4.14 6.54 2.37
C VAL A 64 -3.67 5.47 3.35
N VAL A 65 -3.51 5.85 4.61
CA VAL A 65 -3.05 4.95 5.67
C VAL A 65 -3.78 5.24 6.97
N THR A 66 -4.12 4.19 7.70
CA THR A 66 -4.90 4.23 8.94
C THR A 66 -4.05 4.03 10.20
N ARG A 67 -2.83 3.46 10.08
CA ARG A 67 -1.86 3.30 11.17
C ARG A 67 -0.44 3.60 10.71
N LEU A 68 0.31 4.33 11.53
CA LEU A 68 1.73 4.58 11.31
C LEU A 68 2.55 3.33 11.66
N SER A 69 2.96 2.58 10.64
CA SER A 69 3.98 1.53 10.71
C SER A 69 5.30 2.03 10.14
N HIS A 70 6.42 1.33 10.40
CA HIS A 70 7.70 1.64 9.75
C HIS A 70 7.58 1.62 8.22
N PHE A 71 6.79 0.69 7.67
CA PHE A 71 6.54 0.59 6.23
C PHE A 71 5.82 1.83 5.66
N THR A 72 4.77 2.28 6.34
CA THR A 72 3.99 3.44 5.88
C THR A 72 4.72 4.76 6.09
N ARG A 73 5.60 4.84 7.10
CA ARG A 73 6.52 5.98 7.29
C ARG A 73 7.55 6.06 6.18
N LEU A 74 8.14 4.93 5.79
CA LEU A 74 9.08 4.88 4.67
C LEU A 74 8.44 5.36 3.36
N ILE A 75 7.20 4.92 3.07
CA ILE A 75 6.45 5.41 1.89
C ILE A 75 6.30 6.92 1.94
N ASP A 76 5.89 7.46 3.09
CA ASP A 76 5.67 8.89 3.29
C ASP A 76 6.98 9.69 3.08
N GLU A 77 8.07 9.27 3.71
CA GLU A 77 9.39 9.88 3.59
C GLU A 77 9.87 9.90 2.12
N VAL A 78 9.76 8.77 1.40
CA VAL A 78 10.18 8.69 -0.01
C VAL A 78 9.30 9.56 -0.92
N ARG A 79 7.98 9.59 -0.68
CA ARG A 79 7.06 10.41 -1.48
C ARG A 79 7.33 11.91 -1.28
N VAL A 80 7.61 12.34 -0.05
CA VAL A 80 8.05 13.71 0.26
C VAL A 80 9.31 14.05 -0.53
N THR A 81 10.34 13.19 -0.48
CA THR A 81 11.61 13.44 -1.19
C THR A 81 11.44 13.47 -2.72
N SER A 82 10.53 12.65 -3.27
CA SER A 82 10.29 12.58 -4.71
C SER A 82 9.47 13.74 -5.30
N GLY A 83 8.94 14.64 -4.47
CA GLY A 83 8.03 15.71 -4.89
C GLY A 83 6.62 15.26 -5.28
N LYS A 84 6.30 13.96 -5.24
CA LYS A 84 4.96 13.40 -5.48
C LYS A 84 4.12 13.38 -4.19
N PHE A 85 3.82 14.56 -3.64
CA PHE A 85 3.14 14.70 -2.34
C PHE A 85 1.64 14.97 -2.48
N ASN A 86 0.86 13.91 -2.71
CA ASN A 86 -0.60 13.91 -2.63
C ASN A 86 -1.01 12.89 -1.54
N ARG A 87 -1.10 13.34 -0.28
CA ARG A 87 -1.40 12.48 0.86
C ARG A 87 -2.80 12.74 1.38
N LEU A 88 -3.58 11.67 1.57
CA LEU A 88 -4.87 11.72 2.25
C LEU A 88 -4.80 10.82 3.49
N VAL A 89 -4.57 11.42 4.67
CA VAL A 89 -4.57 10.68 5.94
C VAL A 89 -5.98 10.68 6.50
N ILE A 90 -6.61 9.50 6.52
CA ILE A 90 -7.90 9.30 7.19
C ILE A 90 -7.62 8.68 8.55
N ALA A 91 -7.60 9.50 9.59
CA ALA A 91 -7.48 9.01 10.96
C ALA A 91 -8.80 8.34 11.36
N LEU A 92 -8.77 7.01 11.52
CA LEU A 92 -9.99 6.25 11.83
C LEU A 92 -10.36 6.24 13.32
N ASN A 93 -9.52 6.76 14.23
CA ASN A 93 -9.78 6.76 15.69
C ASN A 93 -9.18 7.96 16.47
N GLY A 94 -8.92 9.10 15.81
CA GLY A 94 -8.38 10.32 16.43
C GLY A 94 -8.47 11.51 15.45
N PRO A 95 -8.23 12.77 15.84
CA PRO A 95 -8.40 13.90 14.93
C PRO A 95 -7.46 13.76 13.71
N PRO A 96 -7.99 13.64 12.48
CA PRO A 96 -7.16 13.68 11.28
C PRO A 96 -6.54 15.06 11.15
N GLN A 97 -5.22 15.13 11.14
CA GLN A 97 -4.48 16.32 10.76
C GLN A 97 -3.56 15.94 9.60
N TYR A 98 -3.63 16.70 8.51
CA TYR A 98 -2.54 17.50 7.91
C TYR A 98 -3.07 18.10 6.61
N GLY A 99 -3.10 19.44 6.52
CA GLY A 99 -3.41 20.21 5.31
C GLY A 99 -2.28 20.13 4.27
N LYS A 100 -2.42 20.62 3.03
CA LYS A 100 -3.49 21.39 2.38
C LYS A 100 -3.65 20.81 0.97
N ILE A 101 -4.90 20.69 0.54
CA ILE A 101 -5.28 20.45 -0.86
C ILE A 101 -4.89 21.71 -1.65
N GLY A 102 -4.00 21.55 -2.61
CA GLY A 102 -3.63 22.52 -3.64
C GLY A 102 -3.52 21.79 -4.96
#